data_AF-A0A836P1J3-F1
#
_entry.id   AF-A0A836P1J3-F1
#
_cell.length_a   1.000
_cell.length_b   1.000
_cell.length_c   1.000
_cell.angle_alpha   90.00
_cell.angle_beta   90.00
_cell.angle_gamma   90.00
#
_symmetry.space_group_name_H-M   'P 1'
#
loop_
_entity.id
_entity.type
_entity.pdbx_description
1 polymer ?
#
loop_
_entity_poly.entity_id
_entity_poly.type
_entity_poly.pdbx_seq_one_letter_code
_entity_poly.pdbx_strand_id
1 'polypeptide(L)'
;MNALTELAGSLQALHLMRPLLLWALLAIVPAGALWHWRRRNADVWRQSVDAHLLSKLLVSGGRRGWLGFVLAALTYTLAVVAMSGPSWRQTERPVYQSSMPLVVVLDLSSSTNATDLPPSRLLQARAKLATLLRKRAGGEVALLVYAGESFTVAPLTEDSANV
;
A
#
# COMPACT_ATOMS: atom_id res chain seq x y z
N MET A 1 -18.41 -16.49 25.76
CA MET A 1 -17.61 -15.73 24.77
C MET A 1 -17.79 -14.26 25.08
N ASN A 2 -16.74 -13.61 25.56
CA ASN A 2 -16.84 -12.30 26.21
C ASN A 2 -16.75 -11.18 25.16
N ALA A 3 -17.62 -10.18 25.21
CA ALA A 3 -17.55 -9.00 24.34
C ALA A 3 -16.16 -8.32 24.36
N LEU A 4 -15.44 -8.44 25.46
CA LEU A 4 -14.06 -7.94 25.61
C LEU A 4 -13.07 -8.64 24.68
N THR A 5 -13.23 -9.94 24.41
CA THR A 5 -12.33 -10.67 23.49
C THR A 5 -12.57 -10.30 22.03
N GLU A 6 -13.80 -9.98 21.64
CA GLU A 6 -14.10 -9.50 20.28
C GLU A 6 -13.61 -8.06 20.04
N LEU A 7 -13.74 -7.20 21.06
CA LEU A 7 -13.18 -5.85 21.00
C LEU A 7 -11.65 -5.88 20.93
N ALA A 8 -10.99 -6.77 21.67
CA ALA A 8 -9.54 -6.94 21.57
C ALA A 8 -9.11 -7.42 20.17
N GLY A 9 -9.83 -8.37 19.57
CA GLY A 9 -9.57 -8.85 18.22
C GLY A 9 -9.75 -7.77 17.14
N SER A 10 -10.79 -6.94 17.27
CA SER A 10 -11.03 -5.84 16.31
C SER A 10 -9.99 -4.72 16.43
N LEU A 11 -9.47 -4.43 17.63
CA LEU A 11 -8.36 -3.47 17.81
C LEU A 11 -7.04 -3.99 17.22
N GLN A 12 -6.82 -5.31 17.22
CA GLN A 12 -5.64 -5.92 16.58
C GLN A 12 -5.70 -5.90 15.05
N ALA A 13 -6.91 -5.97 14.47
CA ALA A 13 -7.11 -5.89 13.01
C ALA A 13 -6.99 -4.46 12.45
N LEU A 14 -7.06 -3.44 13.32
CA LEU A 14 -6.90 -2.04 12.94
C LEU A 14 -5.45 -1.79 12.52
N HIS A 15 -5.27 -1.42 11.25
CA HIS A 15 -3.98 -0.95 10.73
C HIS A 15 -4.16 0.40 10.04
N LEU A 16 -3.09 1.19 10.03
CA LEU A 16 -3.05 2.48 9.36
C LEU A 16 -2.31 2.30 8.04
N MET A 17 -2.93 2.71 6.94
CA MET A 17 -2.27 2.65 5.63
C MET A 17 -1.07 3.60 5.56
N ARG A 18 -1.11 4.71 6.30
CA ARG A 18 -0.08 5.76 6.32
C ARG A 18 0.21 6.24 7.73
N PRO A 19 0.91 5.44 8.57
CA PRO A 19 1.14 5.76 9.98
C PRO A 19 1.96 7.04 10.18
N LEU A 20 2.82 7.40 9.21
CA LEU A 20 3.65 8.60 9.28
C LEU A 20 2.84 9.90 9.31
N LEU A 21 1.59 9.90 8.81
CA LEU A 21 0.75 11.09 8.83
C LEU A 21 0.32 11.51 10.25
N LEU A 22 0.40 10.61 11.23
CA LEU A 22 0.11 10.98 12.63
C LEU A 22 1.10 12.01 13.18
N TRP A 23 2.33 12.07 12.65
CA TRP A 23 3.28 13.13 12.99
C TRP A 23 2.77 14.53 12.61
N ALA A 24 1.82 14.65 11.69
CA ALA A 24 1.20 15.92 11.36
C ALA A 24 0.44 16.54 12.56
N LEU A 25 -0.05 15.73 13.51
CA LEU A 25 -0.69 16.23 14.73
C LEU A 25 0.26 17.11 15.56
N LEU A 26 1.57 16.87 15.46
CA LEU A 26 2.60 17.66 16.14
C LEU A 26 2.61 19.13 15.67
N ALA A 27 2.08 19.42 14.47
CA ALA A 27 1.92 20.79 13.95
C ALA A 27 0.90 21.63 14.73
N ILE A 28 0.02 21.01 15.54
CA ILE A 28 -0.91 21.73 16.42
C ILE A 28 -0.15 22.52 17.50
N VAL A 29 0.98 22.00 17.97
CA VAL A 29 1.80 22.63 19.02
C VAL A 29 2.38 23.98 18.58
N PRO A 30 3.14 24.10 17.46
CA PRO A 30 3.62 25.40 16.99
C PRO A 30 2.49 26.32 16.56
N ALA A 31 1.37 25.80 16.02
CA ALA A 31 0.20 26.60 15.70
C ALA A 31 -0.43 27.24 16.96
N GLY A 32 -0.53 26.48 18.06
CA GLY A 32 -0.98 26.98 19.36
C GLY A 32 -0.03 28.00 19.97
N ALA A 33 1.28 27.73 19.90
CA ALA A 33 2.31 28.67 20.36
C ALA A 33 2.27 29.99 19.59
N LEU A 34 2.16 29.93 18.26
CA LEU A 34 2.03 31.10 17.39
C LEU A 34 0.74 31.87 17.68
N TRP A 35 -0.38 31.17 17.87
CA TRP A 35 -1.66 31.79 18.21
C TRP A 35 -1.61 32.50 19.58
N HIS A 36 -1.00 31.87 20.58
CA HIS A 36 -0.81 32.47 21.90
C HIS A 36 0.15 33.68 21.84
N TRP A 37 1.27 33.57 21.12
CA TRP A 37 2.21 34.68 20.92
C TRP A 37 1.57 35.87 20.21
N ARG A 38 0.79 35.63 19.15
CA ARG A 38 0.02 36.68 18.44
C ARG A 38 -1.00 37.36 19.35
N ARG A 39 -1.68 36.62 20.23
CA ARG A 39 -2.60 37.19 21.21
C ARG A 39 -1.89 38.03 22.26
N ARG A 40 -0.80 37.52 22.84
CA ARG A 40 0.01 38.27 23.82
C ARG A 40 0.54 39.58 23.23
N ASN A 41 1.07 39.54 22.01
CA ASN A 41 1.54 40.75 21.35
C ASN A 41 0.38 41.71 21.07
N ALA A 42 -0.77 41.23 20.57
CA ALA A 42 -1.95 42.06 20.38
C ALA A 42 -2.43 42.70 21.70
N ASP A 43 -2.35 42.00 22.83
CA ASP A 43 -2.66 42.54 24.15
C ASP A 43 -1.65 43.59 24.65
N VAL A 44 -0.36 43.48 24.27
CA VAL A 44 0.66 44.49 24.55
C VAL A 44 0.41 45.79 23.75
N TRP A 45 0.08 45.68 22.45
CA TRP A 45 -0.28 46.85 21.63
C TRP A 45 -1.57 47.53 22.11
N ARG A 46 -2.49 46.80 22.75
CA ARG A 46 -3.69 47.38 23.40
C ARG A 46 -3.37 48.28 24.58
N GLN A 47 -2.23 48.07 25.25
CA GLN A 47 -1.82 48.90 26.40
C GLN A 47 -1.14 50.20 25.96
N SER A 48 -0.60 50.24 24.73
CA SER A 48 0.15 51.39 24.21
C SER A 48 -0.62 52.28 23.22
N VAL A 49 -1.88 51.95 22.90
CA VAL A 49 -2.71 52.67 21.91
C VAL A 49 -3.98 53.21 22.59
N ASP A 50 -4.32 54.47 22.32
CA ASP A 50 -5.49 55.17 22.89
C ASP A 50 -6.80 54.36 22.79
N ALA A 51 -7.50 54.24 23.93
CA ALA A 51 -8.69 53.41 24.10
C ALA A 51 -9.81 53.71 23.08
N HIS A 52 -9.88 54.93 22.55
CA HIS A 52 -10.86 55.35 21.54
C HIS A 52 -10.67 54.65 20.19
N LEU A 53 -9.43 54.44 19.74
CA LEU A 53 -9.12 53.79 18.46
C LEU A 53 -9.17 52.26 18.55
N LEU A 54 -9.00 51.72 19.76
CA LEU A 54 -8.99 50.28 20.04
C LEU A 54 -10.35 49.62 19.82
N SER A 55 -11.43 50.34 20.15
CA SER A 55 -12.82 49.86 20.07
C SER A 55 -13.29 49.54 18.64
N LYS A 56 -12.70 50.19 17.62
CA LYS A 56 -13.07 50.01 16.20
C LYS A 56 -12.20 49.01 15.44
N LEU A 57 -11.04 48.64 15.98
CA LEU A 57 -10.07 47.76 15.31
C LEU A 57 -9.97 46.36 15.93
N LEU A 58 -10.38 46.17 17.18
CA LEU A 58 -10.26 44.89 17.87
C LEU A 58 -11.61 44.32 18.25
N VAL A 59 -12.07 43.34 17.47
CA VAL A 59 -13.12 42.42 17.90
C VAL A 59 -12.65 41.75 19.19
N SER A 60 -13.33 42.04 20.30
CA SER A 60 -13.12 41.45 21.63
C SER A 60 -13.46 39.95 21.61
N GLY A 61 -12.59 39.16 21.01
CA GLY A 61 -12.77 37.74 20.73
C GLY A 61 -12.11 36.81 21.72
N GLY A 62 -12.17 37.11 23.03
CA GLY A 62 -11.57 36.30 24.09
C GLY A 62 -12.03 34.84 24.04
N ARG A 63 -13.31 34.60 24.40
CA ARG A 63 -13.96 33.27 24.35
C ARG A 63 -14.21 32.79 22.92
N ARG A 64 -14.68 33.67 22.03
CA ARG A 64 -15.06 33.30 20.65
C ARG A 64 -13.87 32.86 19.80
N GLY A 65 -12.68 33.43 20.01
CA GLY A 65 -11.50 33.00 19.28
C GLY A 65 -10.78 31.79 19.90
N TRP A 66 -10.89 31.53 21.20
CA TRP A 66 -10.47 30.24 21.79
C TRP A 66 -11.33 29.09 21.24
N LEU A 67 -12.66 29.29 21.20
CA LEU A 67 -13.57 28.31 20.60
C LEU A 67 -13.23 28.03 19.13
N GLY A 68 -12.92 29.08 18.35
CA GLY A 68 -12.49 28.94 16.95
C GLY A 68 -11.19 28.16 16.80
N PHE A 69 -10.20 28.38 17.68
CA PHE A 69 -8.96 27.61 17.69
C PHE A 69 -9.20 26.14 18.04
N VAL A 70 -10.03 25.85 19.04
CA VAL A 70 -10.38 24.46 19.43
C VAL A 70 -11.10 23.74 18.29
N LEU A 71 -12.08 24.40 17.65
CA LEU A 71 -12.77 23.84 16.50
C LEU A 71 -11.82 23.58 15.33
N ALA A 72 -10.91 24.52 15.04
CA ALA A 72 -9.90 24.34 13.99
C ALA A 72 -8.96 23.15 14.30
N ALA A 73 -8.50 23.03 15.55
CA ALA A 73 -7.65 21.92 15.98
C ALA A 73 -8.39 20.57 15.92
N LEU A 74 -9.67 20.54 16.29
CA LEU A 74 -10.50 19.33 16.20
C LEU A 74 -10.69 18.91 14.75
N THR A 75 -11.07 19.83 13.86
CA THR A 75 -11.23 19.57 12.42
C THR A 75 -9.91 19.09 11.80
N TYR A 76 -8.79 19.71 12.18
CA TYR A 76 -7.46 19.29 11.72
C TYR A 76 -7.14 17.86 12.19
N THR A 77 -7.39 17.55 13.46
CA THR A 77 -7.17 16.20 14.01
C THR A 77 -7.99 15.16 13.28
N LEU A 78 -9.28 15.42 13.05
CA LEU A 78 -10.17 14.55 12.28
C LEU A 78 -9.67 14.34 10.84
N ALA A 79 -9.21 15.41 10.19
CA ALA A 79 -8.65 15.32 8.83
C ALA A 79 -7.37 14.46 8.80
N VAL A 80 -6.46 14.64 9.76
CA VAL A 80 -5.23 13.83 9.84
C VAL A 80 -5.54 12.35 10.09
N VAL A 81 -6.49 12.06 10.99
CA VAL A 81 -6.93 10.68 11.25
C VAL A 81 -7.57 10.07 10.01
N ALA A 82 -8.46 10.79 9.31
CA ALA A 82 -9.07 10.33 8.07
C ALA A 82 -8.01 10.06 6.98
N MET A 83 -7.02 10.94 6.84
CA MET A 83 -5.92 10.77 5.87
C MET A 83 -4.95 9.64 6.23
N SER A 84 -4.79 9.31 7.52
CA SER A 84 -3.96 8.19 7.95
C SER A 84 -4.50 6.82 7.48
N GLY A 85 -5.78 6.78 7.10
CA GLY A 85 -6.44 5.62 6.52
C GLY A 85 -6.54 4.45 7.50
N PRO A 86 -7.30 4.57 8.61
CA PRO A 86 -7.60 3.46 9.48
C PRO A 86 -8.45 2.43 8.72
N SER A 87 -7.94 1.21 8.63
CA SER A 87 -8.63 0.09 8.00
C SER A 87 -8.63 -1.11 8.93
N TRP A 88 -9.78 -1.78 9.02
CA TRP A 88 -9.92 -3.09 9.64
C TRP A 88 -9.84 -4.24 8.63
N ARG A 89 -9.88 -3.92 7.34
CA ARG A 89 -9.72 -4.90 6.26
C ARG A 89 -8.28 -4.85 5.79
N GLN A 90 -7.48 -5.82 6.20
CA GLN A 90 -6.29 -6.15 5.42
C GLN A 90 -6.81 -6.70 4.11
N THR A 91 -6.69 -5.92 3.03
CA THR A 91 -6.70 -6.53 1.72
C THR A 91 -5.52 -7.46 1.73
N GLU A 92 -5.77 -8.77 1.70
CA GLU A 92 -4.76 -9.75 1.35
C GLU A 92 -4.16 -9.22 0.04
N ARG A 93 -2.98 -8.58 0.11
CA ARG A 93 -2.18 -8.46 -1.07
C ARG A 93 -2.00 -9.91 -1.46
N PRO A 94 -2.51 -10.38 -2.63
CA PRO A 94 -2.06 -11.67 -3.10
C PRO A 94 -0.56 -11.52 -3.05
N VAL A 95 0.08 -12.35 -2.22
CA VAL A 95 1.53 -12.42 -2.18
C VAL A 95 1.85 -12.55 -3.65
N TYR A 96 2.44 -11.51 -4.23
CA TYR A 96 3.07 -11.60 -5.53
C TYR A 96 4.14 -12.64 -5.27
N GLN A 97 3.77 -13.92 -5.38
CA GLN A 97 4.72 -14.96 -5.65
C GLN A 97 5.32 -14.46 -6.93
N SER A 98 6.51 -13.89 -6.81
CA SER A 98 7.32 -13.49 -7.94
C SER A 98 7.70 -14.79 -8.63
N SER A 99 6.74 -15.38 -9.32
CA SER A 99 6.94 -16.54 -10.15
C SER A 99 7.57 -15.98 -11.42
N MET A 100 8.89 -15.77 -11.32
CA MET A 100 9.75 -15.30 -12.40
C MET A 100 9.37 -16.03 -13.69
N PRO A 101 9.10 -15.30 -14.79
CA PRO A 101 8.79 -15.88 -16.10
C PRO A 101 9.72 -17.06 -16.45
N LEU A 102 9.14 -18.20 -16.80
CA LEU A 102 9.90 -19.39 -17.21
C LEU A 102 9.77 -19.57 -18.70
N VAL A 103 10.89 -19.50 -19.40
CA VAL A 103 10.96 -19.81 -20.83
C VAL A 103 11.58 -21.19 -20.98
N VAL A 104 10.81 -22.16 -21.49
CA VAL A 104 11.30 -23.50 -21.79
C VAL A 104 11.57 -23.61 -23.29
N VAL A 105 12.77 -24.08 -23.64
CA VAL A 105 13.15 -24.36 -25.02
C VAL A 105 13.33 -25.88 -25.17
N LEU A 106 12.61 -26.49 -26.11
CA LEU A 106 12.66 -27.92 -26.38
C LEU A 106 13.24 -28.17 -27.78
N ASP A 107 14.31 -28.96 -27.86
CA ASP A 107 14.88 -29.40 -29.14
C ASP A 107 14.09 -30.61 -29.70
N LEU A 108 13.54 -30.44 -30.90
CA LEU A 108 12.83 -31.45 -31.69
C LEU A 108 13.68 -31.98 -32.86
N SER A 109 15.00 -31.90 -32.76
CA SER A 109 15.92 -32.55 -33.70
C SER A 109 15.72 -34.08 -33.76
N SER A 110 16.21 -34.70 -34.83
CA SER A 110 16.15 -36.16 -35.03
C SER A 110 16.78 -36.95 -33.87
N SER A 111 17.75 -36.37 -33.17
CA SER A 111 18.42 -36.97 -32.02
C SER A 111 17.50 -37.13 -30.80
N THR A 112 16.44 -36.32 -30.67
CA THR A 112 15.50 -36.37 -29.55
C THR A 112 14.53 -37.54 -29.66
N ASN A 113 14.40 -38.17 -30.83
CA ASN A 113 13.59 -39.39 -30.98
C ASN A 113 14.37 -40.67 -30.63
N ALA A 114 15.62 -40.56 -30.15
CA ALA A 114 16.40 -41.70 -29.70
C ALA A 114 15.72 -42.41 -28.51
N THR A 115 15.88 -43.74 -28.47
CA THR A 115 15.25 -44.64 -27.51
C THR A 115 16.23 -45.18 -26.46
N ASP A 116 17.40 -44.56 -26.34
CA ASP A 116 18.38 -44.83 -25.27
C ASP A 116 17.80 -44.54 -23.87
N LEU A 117 16.80 -43.65 -23.80
CA LEU A 117 15.91 -43.50 -22.66
C LEU A 117 14.49 -43.96 -23.04
N PRO A 118 13.98 -45.07 -22.47
CA PRO A 118 12.63 -45.54 -22.77
C PRO A 118 11.57 -44.53 -22.31
N PRO A 119 10.48 -44.32 -23.06
CA PRO A 119 10.21 -44.82 -24.42
C PRO A 119 10.95 -44.04 -25.53
N SER A 120 11.19 -42.74 -25.36
CA SER A 120 12.13 -41.95 -26.15
C SER A 120 12.56 -40.72 -25.37
N ARG A 121 13.70 -40.10 -25.72
CA ARG A 121 14.15 -38.84 -25.08
C ARG A 121 13.09 -37.75 -25.15
N LEU A 122 12.37 -37.63 -26.27
CA LEU A 122 11.29 -36.67 -26.47
C LEU A 122 10.12 -36.89 -25.50
N LEU A 123 9.67 -38.14 -25.37
CA LEU A 123 8.57 -38.48 -24.47
C LEU A 123 8.97 -38.25 -23.01
N GLN A 124 10.23 -38.52 -22.67
CA GLN A 124 10.79 -38.21 -21.35
C GLN A 124 10.89 -36.71 -21.09
N ALA A 125 11.31 -35.92 -22.08
CA ALA A 125 11.32 -34.46 -21.97
C ALA A 125 9.91 -33.90 -21.74
N ARG A 126 8.91 -34.40 -22.48
CA ARG A 126 7.50 -34.04 -22.29
C ARG A 126 7.00 -34.38 -20.88
N ALA A 127 7.32 -35.57 -20.37
CA ALA A 127 6.94 -35.98 -19.03
C ALA A 127 7.59 -35.13 -17.92
N LYS A 128 8.86 -34.74 -18.11
CA LYS A 128 9.57 -33.81 -17.22
C LYS A 128 8.97 -32.42 -17.25
N LEU A 129 8.66 -31.89 -18.43
CA LEU A 129 7.98 -30.60 -18.60
C LEU A 129 6.65 -30.59 -17.83
N ALA A 130 5.78 -31.58 -18.06
CA ALA A 130 4.50 -31.69 -17.36
C ALA A 130 4.65 -31.75 -15.83
N THR A 131 5.70 -32.42 -15.35
CA THR A 131 6.01 -32.49 -13.92
C THR A 131 6.51 -31.16 -13.37
N LEU A 132 7.32 -30.44 -14.13
CA LEU A 132 7.81 -29.11 -13.77
C LEU A 132 6.65 -28.11 -13.68
N LEU A 133 5.75 -28.09 -14.68
CA LEU A 133 4.59 -27.20 -14.70
C LEU A 133 3.66 -27.44 -13.51
N ARG A 134 3.37 -28.69 -13.17
CA ARG A 134 2.56 -29.04 -11.98
C ARG A 134 3.19 -28.58 -10.66
N LYS A 135 4.52 -28.60 -10.54
CA LYS A 135 5.23 -28.20 -9.32
C LYS A 135 5.35 -26.69 -9.16
N ARG A 136 5.31 -25.94 -10.25
CA ARG A 136 5.61 -24.49 -10.26
C ARG A 136 4.52 -23.64 -9.57
N ALA A 137 3.32 -24.18 -9.37
CA ALA A 137 2.24 -23.56 -8.59
C ALA A 137 1.84 -22.12 -9.00
N GLY A 138 2.11 -21.73 -10.25
CA GLY A 138 1.71 -20.43 -10.81
C GLY A 138 2.80 -19.73 -11.63
N GLY A 139 2.44 -18.59 -12.22
CA GLY A 139 3.32 -17.72 -12.97
C GLY A 139 3.46 -18.03 -14.45
N GLU A 140 3.96 -17.04 -15.18
CA GLU A 140 3.97 -17.08 -16.62
C GLU A 140 4.99 -18.09 -17.16
N VAL A 141 4.58 -18.93 -18.11
CA VAL A 141 5.42 -19.88 -18.85
C VAL A 141 5.38 -19.54 -20.33
N ALA A 142 6.50 -19.66 -21.03
CA ALA A 142 6.54 -19.73 -22.48
C ALA A 142 7.20 -21.04 -22.92
N LEU A 143 6.74 -21.61 -24.04
CA LEU A 143 7.33 -22.79 -24.67
C LEU A 143 7.77 -22.46 -26.09
N LEU A 144 9.06 -22.66 -26.35
CA LEU A 144 9.66 -22.58 -27.67
C LEU A 144 10.15 -23.97 -28.06
N VAL A 145 9.99 -24.31 -29.33
CA VAL A 145 10.57 -25.52 -29.91
C VAL A 145 11.59 -25.15 -30.96
N TYR A 146 12.63 -25.96 -31.06
CA TYR A 146 13.69 -25.80 -32.06
C TYR A 146 13.74 -27.04 -32.95
N ALA A 147 13.70 -26.86 -34.27
CA ALA A 147 13.81 -27.94 -35.26
C ALA A 147 14.58 -27.44 -36.50
N GLY A 148 15.75 -26.84 -36.29
CA GLY A 148 16.51 -26.10 -37.32
C GLY A 148 16.17 -24.61 -37.32
N GLU A 149 14.90 -24.27 -37.13
CA GLU A 149 14.42 -22.92 -36.82
C GLU A 149 13.64 -22.92 -35.49
N SER A 150 13.51 -21.75 -34.88
CA SER A 150 12.80 -21.57 -33.61
C SER A 150 11.33 -21.22 -33.84
N PHE A 151 10.43 -21.94 -33.18
CA PHE A 151 8.99 -21.69 -33.20
C PHE A 151 8.46 -21.49 -31.79
N THR A 152 7.69 -20.42 -31.58
CA THR A 152 6.97 -20.21 -30.33
C THR A 152 5.71 -21.06 -30.35
N VAL A 153 5.64 -22.08 -29.48
CA VAL A 153 4.45 -22.93 -29.32
C VAL A 153 3.42 -22.25 -28.44
N ALA A 154 3.89 -21.71 -27.31
CA ALA A 154 3.08 -20.92 -26.39
C ALA A 154 3.87 -19.66 -26.01
N PRO A 155 3.32 -18.45 -26.25
CA PRO A 155 3.91 -17.23 -25.72
C PRO A 155 3.80 -17.21 -24.20
N LEU A 156 4.38 -16.19 -23.57
CA LEU A 156 4.33 -16.02 -22.12
C LEU A 156 2.87 -15.98 -21.63
N THR A 157 2.45 -16.99 -20.86
CA THR A 157 1.07 -17.18 -20.40
C THR A 157 1.02 -17.74 -18.98
N GLU A 158 0.04 -17.31 -18.19
CA GLU A 158 -0.26 -17.90 -16.87
C GLU A 158 -1.03 -19.24 -16.99
N ASP A 159 -1.61 -19.52 -18.16
CA ASP A 159 -2.33 -20.77 -18.41
C ASP A 159 -1.36 -21.91 -18.74
N SER A 160 -0.90 -22.59 -17.69
CA SER A 160 -0.05 -23.78 -17.80
C SER A 160 -0.70 -24.98 -18.50
N ALA A 161 -2.03 -25.01 -18.69
CA ALA A 161 -2.69 -26.08 -19.42
C ALA A 161 -2.55 -25.91 -20.95
N ASN A 162 -2.19 -24.71 -21.40
CA ASN A 162 -1.96 -24.36 -22.80
C ASN A 162 -0.50 -24.53 -23.24
N VAL A 163 0.36 -25.08 -22.35
CA VAL A 163 1.81 -25.30 -22.52
C VAL A 163 2.17 -26.77 -22.36
#